data_AF-A0A3N7IVD5-F1
#
_entry.id   AF-A0A3N7IVD5-F1
#
_cell.length_a   1.000
_cell.length_b   1.000
_cell.length_c   1.000
_cell.angle_alpha   90.00
_cell.angle_beta   90.00
_cell.angle_gamma   90.00
#
_symmetry.space_group_name_H-M   'P 1'
#
loop_
_entity.id
_entity.type
_entity.pdbx_description
1 polymer ?
#
loop_
_entity_poly.entity_id
_entity_poly.type
_entity_poly.pdbx_seq_one_letter_code
_entity_poly.pdbx_strand_id
1 'polypeptide(L)'
;MAAYDRQRDAHRAESDEQHQAVTAADARAAAVRAEVAAPLIEQATADGTAHIETRGLMWEATAARSAAGRLRKRAADRAATQATGEHHATEDAVRRRWGSLPTGAGGVEPWAETVARRQAHTDQRVTETRLEAEQAHREQSRLAERHLRESTALRRQLLGSATPSTAATCATGRRARAEQARHDLAQIEALPVTEAAQLVRELAARAEAERQTAERAQAAREARAAQLGPSRPSSEHGRTGSERDFGPSL
;
A
#
# COMPACT_ATOMS: atom_id res chain seq x y z
N MET A 1 -12.91 16.53 26.05
CA MET A 1 -13.26 15.26 25.37
C MET A 1 -14.12 15.51 24.14
N ALA A 2 -15.26 16.23 24.24
CA ALA A 2 -16.15 16.51 23.10
C ALA A 2 -15.52 17.08 21.80
N ALA A 3 -14.45 17.88 21.88
CA ALA A 3 -13.76 18.40 20.69
C ALA A 3 -12.95 17.32 19.93
N TYR A 4 -12.38 16.34 20.65
CA TYR A 4 -11.63 15.23 20.05
C TYR A 4 -12.57 14.26 19.33
N ASP A 5 -13.69 13.94 19.98
CA ASP A 5 -14.72 13.07 19.40
C ASP A 5 -15.30 13.71 18.13
N ARG A 6 -15.60 15.01 18.16
CA ARG A 6 -16.05 15.75 16.98
C ARG A 6 -15.04 15.72 15.83
N GLN A 7 -13.75 15.93 16.10
CA GLN A 7 -12.72 15.87 15.06
C GLN A 7 -12.54 14.47 14.50
N ARG A 8 -12.57 13.45 15.36
CA ARG A 8 -12.49 12.04 14.93
C ARG A 8 -13.68 11.66 14.05
N ASP A 9 -14.87 12.09 14.41
CA ASP A 9 -16.08 11.79 13.65
C ASP A 9 -16.07 12.51 12.28
N ALA A 10 -15.55 13.74 12.21
CA ALA A 10 -15.33 14.45 10.95
C ALA A 10 -14.28 13.77 10.06
N HIS A 11 -13.12 13.37 10.61
CA HIS A 11 -12.10 12.63 9.87
C HIS A 11 -12.62 11.29 9.34
N ARG A 12 -13.46 10.62 10.14
CA ARG A 12 -14.12 9.38 9.72
C ARG A 12 -15.06 9.62 8.54
N ALA A 13 -15.93 10.63 8.63
CA ALA A 13 -16.82 10.98 7.53
C ALA A 13 -16.06 11.32 6.24
N GLU A 14 -15.01 12.17 6.33
CA GLU A 14 -14.15 12.50 5.18
C GLU A 14 -13.45 11.27 4.59
N SER A 15 -13.00 10.35 5.44
CA SER A 15 -12.35 9.11 5.00
C SER A 15 -13.33 8.15 4.33
N ASP A 16 -14.55 8.04 4.84
CA ASP A 16 -15.61 7.21 4.29
C ASP A 16 -16.04 7.74 2.90
N GLU A 17 -16.22 9.06 2.76
CA GLU A 17 -16.49 9.72 1.47
C GLU A 17 -15.37 9.49 0.46
N GLN A 18 -14.11 9.68 0.87
CA GLN A 18 -12.97 9.47 -0.02
C GLN A 18 -12.81 7.99 -0.39
N HIS A 19 -13.09 7.06 0.52
CA HIS A 19 -13.07 5.63 0.24
C HIS A 19 -14.14 5.25 -0.79
N GLN A 20 -15.34 5.83 -0.70
CA GLN A 20 -16.38 5.65 -1.72
C GLN A 20 -15.95 6.21 -3.08
N ALA A 21 -15.32 7.39 -3.11
CA ALA A 21 -14.82 8.00 -4.35
C ALA A 21 -13.75 7.12 -5.03
N VAL A 22 -12.80 6.58 -4.26
CA VAL A 22 -11.78 5.63 -4.76
C VAL A 22 -12.43 4.36 -5.28
N THR A 23 -13.35 3.77 -4.51
CA THR A 23 -14.06 2.54 -4.92
C THR A 23 -14.85 2.77 -6.22
N ALA A 24 -15.51 3.92 -6.36
CA ALA A 24 -16.23 4.28 -7.57
C ALA A 24 -15.31 4.54 -8.77
N ALA A 25 -14.13 5.11 -8.56
CA ALA A 25 -13.13 5.30 -9.60
C ALA A 25 -12.54 3.96 -10.07
N ASP A 26 -12.18 3.07 -9.14
CA ASP A 26 -11.68 1.73 -9.44
C ASP A 26 -12.74 0.87 -10.17
N ALA A 27 -14.00 0.94 -9.74
CA ALA A 27 -15.11 0.26 -10.41
C ALA A 27 -15.31 0.75 -11.85
N ARG A 28 -15.23 2.06 -12.07
CA ARG A 28 -15.31 2.66 -13.43
C ARG A 28 -14.15 2.22 -14.30
N ALA A 29 -12.92 2.26 -13.80
CA ALA A 29 -11.74 1.79 -14.53
C ALA A 29 -11.86 0.29 -14.88
N ALA A 30 -12.35 -0.54 -13.96
CA ALA A 30 -12.58 -1.96 -14.20
C ALA A 30 -13.66 -2.20 -15.27
N ALA A 31 -14.77 -1.44 -15.23
CA ALA A 31 -15.86 -1.53 -16.20
C ALA A 31 -15.38 -1.15 -17.61
N VAL A 32 -14.71 -0.01 -17.77
CA VAL A 32 -14.19 0.42 -19.09
C VAL A 32 -13.16 -0.58 -19.63
N ARG A 33 -12.30 -1.13 -18.77
CA ARG A 33 -11.37 -2.19 -19.19
C ARG A 33 -12.11 -3.43 -19.68
N ALA A 34 -13.18 -3.84 -19.01
CA ALA A 34 -13.98 -5.00 -19.42
C ALA A 34 -14.72 -4.75 -20.75
N GLU A 35 -15.32 -3.56 -20.91
CA GLU A 35 -15.97 -3.14 -22.16
C GLU A 35 -15.02 -3.18 -23.36
N VAL A 36 -13.79 -2.67 -23.19
CA VAL A 36 -12.77 -2.66 -24.26
C VAL A 36 -12.21 -4.06 -24.49
N ALA A 37 -12.01 -4.85 -23.43
CA ALA A 37 -11.45 -6.20 -23.56
C ALA A 37 -12.42 -7.19 -24.21
N ALA A 38 -13.73 -7.10 -23.98
CA ALA A 38 -14.72 -8.06 -24.48
C ALA A 38 -14.63 -8.31 -26.01
N PRO A 39 -14.71 -7.30 -26.90
CA PRO A 39 -14.57 -7.53 -28.34
C PRO A 39 -13.17 -8.03 -28.73
N LEU A 40 -12.14 -7.64 -27.98
CA LEU A 40 -10.77 -8.12 -28.22
C LEU A 40 -10.61 -9.61 -27.87
N ILE A 41 -11.31 -10.09 -26.83
CA ILE A 41 -11.33 -11.50 -26.44
C ILE A 41 -11.98 -12.33 -27.55
N GLU A 42 -13.12 -11.88 -28.09
CA GLU A 42 -13.79 -12.56 -29.21
C GLU A 42 -12.88 -12.66 -30.44
N GLN A 43 -12.25 -11.53 -30.81
CA GLN A 43 -11.31 -11.49 -31.95
C GLN A 43 -10.10 -12.38 -31.74
N ALA A 44 -9.49 -12.34 -30.55
CA ALA A 44 -8.37 -13.19 -30.22
C ALA A 44 -8.79 -14.67 -30.27
N THR A 45 -9.94 -15.02 -29.71
CA THR A 45 -10.46 -16.39 -29.71
C THR A 45 -10.67 -16.93 -31.14
N ALA A 46 -11.23 -16.11 -32.02
CA ALA A 46 -11.41 -16.46 -33.44
C ALA A 46 -10.05 -16.70 -34.12
N ASP A 47 -9.11 -15.77 -33.95
CA ASP A 47 -7.76 -15.86 -34.52
C ASP A 47 -6.98 -17.07 -33.98
N GLY A 48 -7.10 -17.36 -32.68
CA GLY A 48 -6.48 -18.52 -32.05
C GLY A 48 -7.07 -19.83 -32.51
N THR A 49 -8.41 -19.90 -32.65
CA THR A 49 -9.09 -21.08 -33.20
C THR A 49 -8.65 -21.34 -34.64
N ALA A 50 -8.62 -20.30 -35.49
CA ALA A 50 -8.14 -20.42 -36.87
C ALA A 50 -6.69 -20.91 -36.95
N HIS A 51 -5.81 -20.47 -36.04
CA HIS A 51 -4.44 -20.98 -35.95
C HIS A 51 -4.40 -22.48 -35.62
N ILE A 52 -5.23 -22.93 -34.67
CA ILE A 52 -5.27 -24.35 -34.28
C ILE A 52 -5.87 -25.21 -35.41
N GLU A 53 -6.91 -24.74 -36.10
CA GLU A 53 -7.53 -25.43 -37.22
C GLU A 53 -6.56 -25.58 -38.40
N THR A 54 -5.89 -24.50 -38.81
CA THR A 54 -4.89 -24.55 -39.88
C THR A 54 -3.70 -25.45 -39.53
N ARG A 55 -3.30 -25.51 -38.25
CA ARG A 55 -2.30 -26.47 -37.75
C ARG A 55 -2.78 -27.91 -37.89
N GLY A 56 -4.05 -28.19 -37.60
CA GLY A 56 -4.68 -29.50 -37.79
C GLY A 56 -4.68 -29.93 -39.26
N LEU A 57 -5.14 -29.06 -40.16
CA LEU A 57 -5.14 -29.30 -41.61
C LEU A 57 -3.74 -29.55 -42.17
N MET A 58 -2.73 -28.82 -41.68
CA MET A 58 -1.33 -29.06 -42.04
C MET A 58 -0.87 -30.47 -41.63
N TRP A 59 -1.20 -30.91 -40.42
CA TRP A 59 -0.84 -32.26 -39.95
C TRP A 59 -1.56 -33.35 -40.75
N GLU A 60 -2.85 -33.18 -41.03
CA GLU A 60 -3.63 -34.11 -41.87
C GLU A 60 -3.05 -34.21 -43.28
N ALA A 61 -2.75 -33.08 -43.92
CA ALA A 61 -2.15 -33.06 -45.26
C ALA A 61 -0.76 -33.72 -45.27
N THR A 62 0.03 -33.53 -44.22
CA THR A 62 1.36 -34.14 -44.07
C THR A 62 1.26 -35.66 -43.83
N ALA A 63 0.28 -36.11 -43.06
CA ALA A 63 0.00 -37.53 -42.87
C ALA A 63 -0.48 -38.18 -44.18
N ALA A 64 -1.40 -37.53 -44.90
CA ALA A 64 -1.90 -37.99 -46.20
C ALA A 64 -0.77 -38.06 -47.25
N ARG A 65 0.16 -37.10 -47.24
CA ARG A 65 1.39 -37.14 -48.05
C ARG A 65 2.24 -38.37 -47.75
N SER A 66 2.43 -38.70 -46.49
CA SER A 66 3.21 -39.87 -46.06
C SER A 66 2.53 -41.20 -46.43
N ALA A 67 1.19 -41.25 -46.41
CA ALA A 67 0.41 -42.42 -46.80
C ALA A 67 0.17 -42.54 -48.33
N ALA A 68 0.51 -41.52 -49.11
CA ALA A 68 0.20 -41.49 -50.53
C ALA A 68 1.07 -42.47 -51.34
N GLY A 69 0.41 -43.35 -52.11
CA GLY A 69 1.09 -44.20 -53.10
C GLY A 69 1.63 -43.42 -54.30
N ARG A 70 2.47 -44.08 -55.12
CA ARG A 70 3.18 -43.49 -56.27
C ARG A 70 2.30 -42.64 -57.20
N LEU A 71 1.06 -43.06 -57.45
CA LEU A 71 0.15 -42.38 -58.38
C LEU A 71 -0.46 -41.08 -57.82
N ARG A 72 -0.57 -40.94 -56.49
CA ARG A 72 -1.15 -39.74 -55.83
C ARG A 72 -0.10 -38.80 -55.22
N LYS A 73 1.18 -39.19 -55.27
CA LYS A 73 2.30 -38.48 -54.63
C LYS A 73 2.33 -36.98 -54.95
N ARG A 74 2.26 -36.60 -56.23
CA ARG A 74 2.32 -35.17 -56.64
C ARG A 74 1.16 -34.34 -56.12
N ALA A 75 -0.04 -34.91 -56.07
CA ALA A 75 -1.21 -34.20 -55.54
C ALA A 75 -1.09 -34.02 -54.03
N ALA A 76 -0.66 -35.06 -53.31
CA ALA A 76 -0.47 -35.01 -51.87
C ALA A 76 0.70 -34.09 -51.46
N ASP A 77 1.80 -34.05 -52.24
CA ASP A 77 2.90 -33.10 -52.06
C ASP A 77 2.39 -31.64 -52.16
N ARG A 78 1.60 -31.33 -53.20
CA ARG A 78 1.02 -29.99 -53.38
C ARG A 78 0.07 -29.60 -52.25
N ALA A 79 -0.82 -30.51 -51.85
CA ALA A 79 -1.76 -30.26 -50.76
C ALA A 79 -1.02 -30.00 -49.44
N ALA A 80 0.04 -30.76 -49.15
CA ALA A 80 0.87 -30.52 -47.97
C ALA A 80 1.59 -29.17 -48.03
N THR A 81 2.19 -28.81 -49.17
CA THR A 81 2.84 -27.49 -49.33
C THR A 81 1.84 -26.35 -49.15
N GLN A 82 0.64 -26.47 -49.71
CA GLN A 82 -0.42 -25.47 -49.55
C GLN A 82 -0.83 -25.33 -48.08
N ALA A 83 -1.14 -26.44 -47.41
CA ALA A 83 -1.56 -26.42 -46.00
C ALA A 83 -0.47 -25.88 -45.06
N THR A 84 0.81 -26.19 -45.30
CA THR A 84 1.93 -25.59 -44.57
C THR A 84 2.02 -24.07 -44.81
N GLY A 85 1.83 -23.62 -46.05
CA GLY A 85 1.82 -22.19 -46.39
C GLY A 85 0.68 -21.44 -45.70
N GLU A 86 -0.53 -21.99 -45.71
CA GLU A 86 -1.70 -21.42 -45.03
C GLU A 86 -1.51 -21.37 -43.51
N HIS A 87 -0.94 -22.42 -42.91
CA HIS A 87 -0.60 -22.44 -41.49
C HIS A 87 0.39 -21.33 -41.12
N HIS A 88 1.50 -21.20 -41.86
CA HIS A 88 2.48 -20.15 -41.60
C HIS A 88 1.92 -18.74 -41.80
N ALA A 89 1.10 -18.53 -42.83
CA ALA A 89 0.44 -17.24 -43.06
C ALA A 89 -0.47 -16.86 -41.87
N THR A 90 -1.21 -17.83 -41.34
CA THR A 90 -2.09 -17.66 -40.18
C THR A 90 -1.27 -17.42 -38.92
N GLU A 91 -0.24 -18.24 -38.66
CA GLU A 91 0.68 -18.10 -37.53
C GLU A 91 1.30 -16.68 -37.50
N ASP A 92 1.79 -16.22 -38.62
CA ASP A 92 2.39 -14.90 -38.78
C ASP A 92 1.38 -13.77 -38.53
N ALA A 93 0.15 -13.91 -39.02
CA ALA A 93 -0.91 -12.94 -38.77
C ALA A 93 -1.26 -12.83 -37.29
N VAL A 94 -1.45 -13.97 -36.61
CA VAL A 94 -1.75 -14.02 -35.18
C VAL A 94 -0.58 -13.46 -34.37
N ARG A 95 0.66 -13.83 -34.70
CA ARG A 95 1.85 -13.32 -33.99
C ARG A 95 2.04 -11.82 -34.19
N ARG A 96 1.80 -11.29 -35.39
CA ARG A 96 1.88 -9.83 -35.65
C ARG A 96 0.83 -9.05 -34.87
N ARG A 97 -0.39 -9.57 -34.77
CA ARG A 97 -1.51 -8.88 -34.11
C ARG A 97 -1.44 -8.97 -32.59
N TRP A 98 -1.15 -10.16 -32.05
CA TRP A 98 -1.27 -10.45 -30.62
C TRP A 98 0.08 -10.64 -29.90
N GLY A 99 1.17 -10.80 -30.65
CA GLY A 99 2.52 -10.98 -30.13
C GLY A 99 2.84 -12.38 -29.61
N SER A 100 1.85 -13.27 -29.50
CA SER A 100 2.01 -14.65 -29.04
C SER A 100 0.98 -15.58 -29.69
N LEU A 101 1.12 -16.89 -29.48
CA LEU A 101 0.27 -17.92 -30.06
C LEU A 101 -0.34 -18.80 -28.95
N PRO A 102 -1.55 -19.35 -29.15
CA PRO A 102 -2.12 -20.32 -28.22
C PRO A 102 -1.35 -21.64 -28.31
N THR A 103 -1.11 -22.29 -27.15
CA THR A 103 -0.36 -23.55 -27.09
C THR A 103 -1.14 -24.72 -27.72
N GLY A 104 -2.46 -24.73 -27.58
CA GLY A 104 -3.34 -25.77 -28.12
C GLY A 104 -4.81 -25.38 -28.00
N ALA A 105 -5.72 -26.26 -28.45
CA ALA A 105 -7.16 -26.01 -28.47
C ALA A 105 -7.72 -25.59 -27.09
N GLY A 106 -7.36 -26.33 -26.03
CA GLY A 106 -7.77 -25.99 -24.65
C GLY A 106 -7.08 -24.76 -24.06
N GLY A 107 -6.09 -24.17 -24.75
CA GLY A 107 -5.37 -22.98 -24.32
C GLY A 107 -5.79 -21.70 -25.05
N VAL A 108 -6.75 -21.76 -25.97
CA VAL A 108 -7.16 -20.60 -26.78
C VAL A 108 -7.83 -19.53 -25.90
N GLU A 109 -8.80 -19.91 -25.08
CA GLU A 109 -9.54 -18.98 -24.21
C GLU A 109 -8.63 -18.22 -23.21
N PRO A 110 -7.80 -18.89 -22.37
CA PRO A 110 -6.92 -18.17 -21.45
C PRO A 110 -5.83 -17.34 -22.17
N TRP A 111 -5.39 -17.78 -23.36
CA TRP A 111 -4.49 -16.99 -24.20
C TRP A 111 -5.19 -15.74 -24.73
N ALA A 112 -6.41 -15.88 -25.25
CA ALA A 112 -7.23 -14.79 -25.79
C ALA A 112 -7.49 -13.72 -24.73
N GLU A 113 -7.88 -14.12 -23.52
CA GLU A 113 -8.03 -13.20 -22.39
C GLU A 113 -6.75 -12.43 -22.08
N THR A 114 -5.60 -13.10 -22.11
CA THR A 114 -4.32 -12.50 -21.77
C THR A 114 -3.90 -11.45 -22.80
N VAL A 115 -3.97 -11.79 -24.09
CA VAL A 115 -3.57 -10.88 -25.18
C VAL A 115 -4.56 -9.73 -25.34
N ALA A 116 -5.86 -10.00 -25.23
CA ALA A 116 -6.92 -8.99 -25.29
C ALA A 116 -6.79 -8.00 -24.13
N ARG A 117 -6.54 -8.50 -22.92
CA ARG A 117 -6.29 -7.64 -21.75
C ARG A 117 -5.07 -6.77 -21.98
N ARG A 118 -3.95 -7.32 -22.45
CA ARG A 118 -2.75 -6.53 -22.75
C ARG A 118 -3.04 -5.44 -23.79
N GLN A 119 -3.76 -5.78 -24.86
CA GLN A 119 -4.13 -4.82 -25.90
C GLN A 119 -5.05 -3.71 -25.37
N ALA A 120 -6.03 -4.06 -24.52
CA ALA A 120 -6.92 -3.09 -23.89
C ALA A 120 -6.18 -2.05 -23.03
N HIS A 121 -5.01 -2.37 -22.46
CA HIS A 121 -4.21 -1.39 -21.71
C HIS A 121 -3.58 -0.30 -22.59
N THR A 122 -3.56 -0.49 -23.91
CA THR A 122 -3.08 0.52 -24.86
C THR A 122 -4.21 1.46 -25.27
N ASP A 123 -5.47 1.13 -24.96
CA ASP A 123 -6.62 1.97 -25.27
C ASP A 123 -6.60 3.26 -24.44
N GLN A 124 -6.91 4.37 -25.09
CA GLN A 124 -6.92 5.69 -24.46
C GLN A 124 -7.96 5.76 -23.33
N ARG A 125 -9.15 5.18 -23.50
CA ARG A 125 -10.23 5.19 -22.50
C ARG A 125 -9.81 4.46 -21.23
N VAL A 126 -9.09 3.34 -21.39
CA VAL A 126 -8.56 2.55 -20.26
C VAL A 126 -7.44 3.32 -19.55
N THR A 127 -6.61 4.02 -20.32
CA THR A 127 -5.53 4.85 -19.76
C THR A 127 -6.08 6.05 -18.98
N GLU A 128 -7.06 6.77 -19.53
CA GLU A 128 -7.70 7.92 -18.88
C GLU A 128 -8.39 7.53 -17.57
N THR A 129 -9.24 6.50 -17.60
CA THR A 129 -9.95 6.03 -16.40
C THR A 129 -9.01 5.48 -15.33
N ARG A 130 -7.89 4.87 -15.74
CA ARG A 130 -6.82 4.49 -14.82
C ARG A 130 -6.17 5.71 -14.16
N LEU A 131 -5.87 6.76 -14.91
CA LEU A 131 -5.29 7.99 -14.36
C LEU A 131 -6.24 8.66 -13.37
N GLU A 132 -7.55 8.64 -13.63
CA GLU A 132 -8.57 9.12 -12.68
C GLU A 132 -8.57 8.30 -11.38
N ALA A 133 -8.50 6.97 -11.46
CA ALA A 133 -8.39 6.11 -10.29
C ALA A 133 -7.09 6.39 -9.51
N GLU A 134 -5.95 6.50 -10.19
CA GLU A 134 -4.68 6.87 -9.57
C GLU A 134 -4.73 8.25 -8.90
N GLN A 135 -5.45 9.21 -9.48
CA GLN A 135 -5.68 10.51 -8.86
C GLN A 135 -6.49 10.39 -7.56
N ALA A 136 -7.58 9.62 -7.57
CA ALA A 136 -8.41 9.39 -6.37
C ALA A 136 -7.60 8.75 -5.23
N HIS A 137 -6.71 7.80 -5.55
CA HIS A 137 -5.78 7.19 -4.59
C HIS A 137 -4.76 8.19 -4.03
N ARG A 138 -4.23 9.10 -4.88
CA ARG A 138 -3.33 10.18 -4.42
C ARG A 138 -4.06 11.15 -3.49
N GLU A 139 -5.29 11.50 -3.80
CA GLU A 139 -6.12 12.36 -2.95
C GLU A 139 -6.42 11.70 -1.59
N GLN A 140 -6.72 10.40 -1.59
CA GLN A 140 -6.87 9.63 -0.35
C GLN A 140 -5.59 9.61 0.50
N SER A 141 -4.43 9.42 -0.14
CA SER A 141 -3.14 9.44 0.56
C SER A 141 -2.87 10.81 1.19
N ARG A 142 -3.13 11.90 0.45
CA ARG A 142 -3.00 13.28 0.95
C ARG A 142 -3.95 13.56 2.11
N LEU A 143 -5.18 13.06 2.04
CA LEU A 143 -6.17 13.17 3.12
C LEU A 143 -5.69 12.46 4.39
N ALA A 144 -5.23 11.21 4.24
CA ALA A 144 -4.70 10.43 5.36
C ALA A 144 -3.48 11.10 6.01
N GLU A 145 -2.56 11.64 5.20
CA GLU A 145 -1.43 12.42 5.71
C GLU A 145 -1.87 13.68 6.47
N ARG A 146 -2.88 14.39 5.95
CA ARG A 146 -3.45 15.58 6.61
C ARG A 146 -4.04 15.19 7.97
N HIS A 147 -4.88 14.16 8.02
CA HIS A 147 -5.48 13.67 9.28
C HIS A 147 -4.41 13.22 10.29
N LEU A 148 -3.35 12.57 9.82
CA LEU A 148 -2.23 12.19 10.68
C LEU A 148 -1.52 13.43 11.27
N ARG A 149 -1.20 14.43 10.44
CA ARG A 149 -0.57 15.68 10.90
C ARG A 149 -1.45 16.40 11.92
N GLU A 150 -2.74 16.57 11.63
CA GLU A 150 -3.70 17.21 12.52
C GLU A 150 -3.84 16.47 13.86
N SER A 151 -3.98 15.14 13.82
CA SER A 151 -4.07 14.33 15.04
C SER A 151 -2.81 14.41 15.89
N THR A 152 -1.62 14.44 15.27
CA THR A 152 -0.35 14.60 16.00
C THR A 152 -0.19 16.00 16.59
N ALA A 153 -0.66 17.04 15.90
CA ALA A 153 -0.60 18.42 16.37
C ALA A 153 -1.53 18.61 17.58
N LEU A 154 -2.78 18.11 17.49
CA LEU A 154 -3.72 18.15 18.61
C LEU A 154 -3.19 17.39 19.83
N ARG A 155 -2.62 16.19 19.62
CA ARG A 155 -2.00 15.41 20.71
C ARG A 155 -0.87 16.19 21.37
N ARG A 156 0.01 16.83 20.59
CA ARG A 156 1.09 17.67 21.12
C ARG A 156 0.55 18.84 21.95
N GLN A 157 -0.54 19.47 21.51
CA GLN A 157 -1.16 20.58 22.26
C GLN A 157 -1.77 20.12 23.59
N LEU A 158 -2.37 18.93 23.65
CA LEU A 158 -3.08 18.44 24.83
C LEU A 158 -2.19 17.71 25.85
N LEU A 159 -1.16 16.99 25.37
CA LEU A 159 -0.32 16.11 26.20
C LEU A 159 1.14 16.58 26.26
N GLY A 160 1.49 17.68 25.60
CA GLY A 160 2.88 18.11 25.44
C GLY A 160 3.69 17.15 24.55
N SER A 161 4.99 17.03 24.80
CA SER A 161 5.90 16.10 24.09
C SER A 161 5.78 14.64 24.54
N ALA A 162 4.84 14.31 25.43
CA ALA A 162 4.67 12.97 25.97
C ALA A 162 4.13 11.99 24.90
N THR A 163 4.82 10.88 24.69
CA THR A 163 4.43 9.82 23.75
C THR A 163 3.18 9.06 24.24
N PRO A 164 2.39 8.44 23.34
CA PRO A 164 1.10 7.81 23.68
C PRO A 164 1.17 6.78 24.82
N SER A 165 2.26 6.00 24.88
CA SER A 165 2.50 5.01 25.93
C SER A 165 2.66 5.67 27.30
N THR A 166 3.28 6.84 27.38
CA THR A 166 3.45 7.59 28.64
C THR A 166 2.15 8.21 29.13
N ALA A 167 1.31 8.74 28.23
CA ALA A 167 0.03 9.33 28.61
C ALA A 167 -0.96 8.27 29.13
N ALA A 168 -1.07 7.12 28.46
CA ALA A 168 -1.89 6.01 28.91
C ALA A 168 -1.41 5.45 30.26
N THR A 169 -0.10 5.28 30.42
CA THR A 169 0.52 4.81 31.68
C THR A 169 0.35 5.83 32.81
N CYS A 170 0.43 7.13 32.53
CA CYS A 170 0.14 8.17 33.53
C CYS A 170 -1.34 8.15 33.94
N ALA A 171 -2.26 7.93 32.99
CA ALA A 171 -3.68 7.87 33.29
C ALA A 171 -4.04 6.66 34.16
N THR A 172 -3.51 5.47 33.84
CA THR A 172 -3.70 4.26 34.67
C THR A 172 -3.08 4.43 36.05
N GLY A 173 -1.86 4.98 36.14
CA GLY A 173 -1.21 5.27 37.43
C GLY A 173 -1.97 6.27 38.30
N ARG A 174 -2.59 7.30 37.71
CA ARG A 174 -3.44 8.25 38.44
C ARG A 174 -4.72 7.62 38.96
N ARG A 175 -5.34 6.70 38.20
CA ARG A 175 -6.55 5.97 38.64
C ARG A 175 -6.24 5.04 39.81
N ALA A 176 -5.18 4.25 39.72
CA ALA A 176 -4.76 3.35 40.80
C ALA A 176 -4.48 4.12 42.11
N ARG A 177 -3.82 5.28 42.03
CA ARG A 177 -3.60 6.15 43.21
C ARG A 177 -4.90 6.69 43.80
N ALA A 178 -5.86 7.07 42.97
CA ALA A 178 -7.15 7.55 43.43
C ALA A 178 -7.97 6.44 44.11
N GLU A 179 -7.88 5.20 43.61
CA GLU A 179 -8.50 4.03 44.22
C GLU A 179 -7.85 3.69 45.57
N GLN A 180 -6.51 3.70 45.64
CA GLN A 180 -5.79 3.51 46.90
C GLN A 180 -6.16 4.58 47.94
N ALA A 181 -6.18 5.85 47.56
CA ALA A 181 -6.55 6.93 48.48
C ALA A 181 -7.98 6.80 49.03
N ARG A 182 -8.92 6.28 48.23
CA ARG A 182 -10.28 5.98 48.71
C ARG A 182 -10.31 4.81 49.68
N HIS A 183 -9.51 3.79 49.44
CA HIS A 183 -9.38 2.65 50.34
C HIS A 183 -8.76 3.07 51.68
N ASP A 184 -7.68 3.85 51.64
CA ASP A 184 -7.01 4.37 52.83
C ASP A 184 -7.95 5.26 53.65
N LEU A 185 -8.73 6.13 52.99
CA LEU A 185 -9.75 6.95 53.64
C LEU A 185 -10.82 6.11 54.33
N ALA A 186 -11.37 5.10 53.65
CA ALA A 186 -12.37 4.19 54.23
C ALA A 186 -11.81 3.40 55.42
N GLN A 187 -10.53 3.05 55.41
CA GLN A 187 -9.86 2.39 56.51
C GLN A 187 -9.65 3.34 57.71
N ILE A 188 -9.29 4.59 57.47
CA ILE A 188 -9.16 5.62 58.51
C ILE A 188 -10.52 5.88 59.17
N GLU A 189 -11.61 5.94 58.39
CA GLU A 189 -12.97 6.18 58.88
C GLU A 189 -13.54 5.01 59.71
N ALA A 190 -13.06 3.78 59.48
CA ALA A 190 -13.50 2.58 60.18
C ALA A 190 -12.78 2.31 61.52
N LEU A 191 -11.70 3.04 61.82
CA LEU A 191 -10.86 2.81 62.98
C LEU A 191 -11.18 3.75 64.16
N PRO A 192 -10.98 3.31 65.41
CA PRO A 192 -11.00 4.19 66.58
C PRO A 192 -9.99 5.34 66.42
N VAL A 193 -10.33 6.53 66.94
CA VAL A 193 -9.57 7.79 66.73
C VAL A 193 -8.06 7.66 67.02
N THR A 194 -7.66 6.89 68.03
CA THR A 194 -6.25 6.68 68.38
C THR A 194 -5.49 5.85 67.34
N GLU A 195 -6.13 4.85 66.75
CA GLU A 195 -5.55 3.98 65.71
C GLU A 195 -5.58 4.67 64.34
N ALA A 196 -6.65 5.39 64.03
CA ALA A 196 -6.74 6.25 62.84
C ALA A 196 -5.61 7.31 62.82
N ALA A 197 -5.31 7.92 63.97
CA ALA A 197 -4.22 8.89 64.08
C ALA A 197 -2.82 8.27 63.90
N GLN A 198 -2.63 7.00 64.29
CA GLN A 198 -1.39 6.27 64.01
C GLN A 198 -1.26 5.94 62.52
N LEU A 199 -2.33 5.43 61.90
CA LEU A 199 -2.35 5.09 60.48
C LEU A 199 -2.12 6.32 59.58
N VAL A 200 -2.70 7.48 59.92
CA VAL A 200 -2.46 8.74 59.19
C VAL A 200 -0.99 9.16 59.27
N ARG A 201 -0.34 9.01 60.43
CA ARG A 201 1.10 9.33 60.57
C ARG A 201 1.97 8.39 59.75
N GLU A 202 1.64 7.11 59.70
CA GLU A 202 2.37 6.13 58.88
C GLU A 202 2.20 6.37 57.38
N LEU A 203 0.97 6.66 56.94
CA LEU A 203 0.70 7.02 55.54
C LEU A 203 1.40 8.32 55.14
N ALA A 204 1.43 9.32 56.02
CA ALA A 204 2.17 10.56 55.79
C ALA A 204 3.68 10.32 55.69
N ALA A 205 4.25 9.48 56.55
CA ALA A 205 5.67 9.12 56.51
C ALA A 205 6.04 8.36 55.23
N ARG A 206 5.18 7.45 54.76
CA ARG A 206 5.36 6.73 53.48
C ARG A 206 5.27 7.67 52.29
N ALA A 207 4.26 8.56 52.27
CA ALA A 207 4.10 9.54 51.19
C ALA A 207 5.30 10.50 51.10
N GLU A 208 5.88 10.89 52.24
CA GLU A 208 7.07 11.73 52.28
C GLU A 208 8.32 10.99 51.75
N ALA A 209 8.50 9.72 52.12
CA ALA A 209 9.58 8.89 51.57
C ALA A 209 9.44 8.68 50.04
N GLU A 210 8.21 8.49 49.55
CA GLU A 210 7.92 8.40 48.11
C GLU A 210 8.21 9.71 47.37
N ARG A 211 7.88 10.87 47.96
CA ARG A 211 8.23 12.18 47.39
C ARG A 211 9.73 12.36 47.27
N GLN A 212 10.47 12.08 48.35
CA GLN A 212 11.93 12.21 48.35
C GLN A 212 12.61 11.28 47.35
N THR A 213 12.09 10.06 47.16
CA THR A 213 12.62 9.14 46.14
C THR A 213 12.28 9.59 44.72
N ALA A 214 11.07 10.12 44.49
CA ALA A 214 10.68 10.67 43.20
C ALA A 214 11.49 11.92 42.83
N GLU A 215 11.73 12.82 43.78
CA GLU A 215 12.57 14.01 43.61
C GLU A 215 14.02 13.64 43.28
N ARG A 216 14.59 12.65 43.98
CA ARG A 216 15.94 12.14 43.67
C ARG A 216 15.99 11.51 42.28
N ALA A 217 14.97 10.74 41.89
CA ALA A 217 14.89 10.15 40.56
C ALA A 217 14.73 11.22 39.46
N GLN A 218 13.98 12.29 39.73
CA GLN A 218 13.82 13.42 38.83
C GLN A 218 15.13 14.21 38.68
N ALA A 219 15.79 14.55 39.79
CA ALA A 219 17.09 15.20 39.78
C ALA A 219 18.15 14.37 39.04
N ALA A 220 18.15 13.04 39.19
CA ALA A 220 19.03 12.15 38.45
C ALA A 220 18.73 12.13 36.94
N ARG A 221 17.46 12.22 36.54
CA ARG A 221 17.06 12.33 35.12
C ARG A 221 17.45 13.67 34.51
N GLU A 222 17.25 14.76 35.24
CA GLU A 222 17.64 16.11 34.82
C GLU A 222 19.17 16.23 34.71
N ALA A 223 19.93 15.67 35.66
CA ALA A 223 21.39 15.60 35.58
C ALA A 223 21.87 14.78 34.38
N ARG A 224 21.23 13.63 34.08
CA ARG A 224 21.53 12.84 32.87
C ARG A 224 21.18 13.57 31.58
N ALA A 225 20.06 14.30 31.55
CA ALA A 225 19.66 15.11 30.39
C ALA A 225 20.63 16.29 30.17
N ALA A 226 21.13 16.90 31.24
CA ALA A 226 22.15 17.95 31.17
C ALA A 226 23.52 17.43 30.70
N GLN A 227 23.91 16.22 31.11
CA GLN A 227 25.15 15.56 30.66
C GLN A 227 25.13 15.17 29.18
N LEU A 228 23.95 14.92 28.60
CA LEU A 228 23.81 14.53 27.20
C LEU A 228 23.95 15.70 26.22
N GLY A 229 23.92 16.96 26.70
CA GLY A 229 24.16 18.17 25.89
C GLY A 229 23.18 18.39 24.72
N PRO A 230 23.08 19.62 24.18
CA PRO A 230 22.36 19.84 22.95
C PRO A 230 23.22 19.33 21.78
N SER A 231 22.81 18.23 21.14
CA SER A 231 23.33 17.87 19.81
C SER A 231 23.06 19.02 18.85
N ARG A 232 24.07 19.86 18.65
CA ARG A 232 24.09 20.92 17.65
C ARG A 232 24.02 20.24 16.27
N PRO A 233 23.02 20.53 15.41
CA PRO A 233 23.05 20.05 14.04
C PRO A 233 24.24 20.71 13.35
N SER A 234 25.24 19.90 13.00
CA SER A 234 26.39 20.35 12.21
C SER A 234 25.88 20.90 10.89
N SER A 235 25.87 22.22 10.81
CA SER A 235 25.52 23.01 9.64
C SER A 235 26.74 23.86 9.33
N GLU A 236 27.71 23.26 8.63
CA GLU A 236 28.77 23.98 7.90
C GLU A 236 29.68 22.97 7.19
N HIS A 237 29.38 22.65 5.93
CA HIS A 237 30.40 22.43 4.88
C HIS A 237 29.94 23.26 3.68
N GLY A 238 30.15 24.57 3.79
CA GLY A 238 29.79 25.57 2.80
C GLY A 238 30.59 26.85 3.01
N ARG A 239 31.89 26.81 2.67
CA ARG A 239 32.74 27.97 2.36
C ARG A 239 33.79 27.47 1.35
N THR A 240 33.66 27.75 0.06
CA THR A 240 34.06 28.97 -0.67
C THR A 240 35.52 29.39 -0.45
N GLY A 241 36.31 29.29 -1.52
CA GLY A 241 37.20 30.35 -1.98
C GLY A 241 38.55 30.52 -1.28
N SER A 242 39.58 29.90 -1.83
CA SER A 242 40.94 30.45 -1.90
C SER A 242 41.31 30.37 -3.39
N GLU A 243 41.25 31.43 -4.17
CA GLU A 243 42.13 32.60 -4.23
C GLU A 243 42.88 32.52 -5.56
N ARG A 244 42.65 33.52 -6.40
CA ARG A 244 43.28 33.70 -7.69
C ARG A 244 44.75 33.97 -7.44
N ASP A 245 45.62 33.22 -8.10
CA ASP A 245 46.95 33.73 -8.44
C ASP A 245 47.06 33.94 -9.94
N PHE A 246 47.52 35.15 -10.23
CA PHE A 246 47.66 35.77 -11.52
C PHE A 246 48.86 35.15 -12.26
N GLY A 247 48.66 34.76 -13.53
CA GLY A 247 49.74 34.89 -14.51
C GLY A 247 50.03 36.38 -14.75
N PRO A 248 51.20 36.78 -15.28
CA PRO A 248 51.71 36.22 -16.54
C PRO A 248 53.25 36.11 -16.63
N SER A 249 53.76 35.41 -17.65
CA SER A 249 54.60 36.00 -18.72
C SER A 249 55.44 34.96 -19.46
N LEU A 250 55.43 35.13 -20.80
CA LEU A 250 56.35 34.68 -21.86
C LEU A 250 56.32 33.22 -22.30
#